data_AF-A0A2M8B7H0-F1
#
_entry.id   AF-A0A2M8B7H0-F1
#
_cell.length_a   1.000
_cell.length_b   1.000
_cell.length_c   1.000
_cell.angle_alpha   90.00
_cell.angle_beta   90.00
_cell.angle_gamma   90.00
#
_symmetry.space_group_name_H-M   'P 1'
#
loop_
_entity.id
_entity.type
_entity.pdbx_description
1 polymer ?
#
loop_
_entity_poly.entity_id
_entity_poly.type
_entity_poly.pdbx_seq_one_letter_code
_entity_poly.pdbx_strand_id
1 'polypeptide(L)'
;MAAPKAPKMPKAPKAPKAPKAPKVDAKKAGGKLAKQAAGQRKKLIKKLIIVLIALVIIGVVALIYWLTIGSIPGPTATVDKAISAAMIEDDDAFRDLFTPDSVDALESAWSGADFGSGNQRGSWNTMMKGILTADGLKPKVLEEKVAEDGKTAEVIVDIDDVKRTIHLAFVGEEDEERWLINVNLGIDPNLIVLPEEQMTEAMVEEFEFSDPENEMWWEDREAQKAAAEEAKKKGGCLGCVVAPAREPLSLPFGAAFVLAGLLWCGLRARRRVRCGTFGGGSEG
;
A
#
# COMPACT_ATOMS: atom_id res chain seq x y z
N MET A 1 71.28 63.57 0.34
CA MET A 1 70.36 62.49 0.77
C MET A 1 70.17 62.63 2.26
N ALA A 2 68.97 63.04 2.70
CA ALA A 2 68.68 63.40 4.07
C ALA A 2 68.25 62.17 4.90
N ALA A 3 68.95 61.91 6.00
CA ALA A 3 68.61 60.83 6.93
C ALA A 3 67.36 61.20 7.77
N PRO A 4 66.34 60.35 7.85
CA PRO A 4 65.13 60.63 8.61
C PRO A 4 65.40 60.51 10.13
N LYS A 5 64.98 61.53 10.87
CA LYS A 5 65.08 61.58 12.34
C LYS A 5 64.11 60.57 12.98
N ALA A 6 64.62 59.79 13.93
CA ALA A 6 63.85 58.81 14.68
C ALA A 6 62.72 59.44 15.51
N PRO A 7 61.53 58.82 15.57
CA PRO A 7 60.39 59.34 16.33
C PRO A 7 60.58 59.12 17.84
N LYS A 8 60.22 60.14 18.63
CA LYS A 8 60.23 60.12 20.10
C LYS A 8 59.19 59.11 20.62
N MET A 9 59.64 58.18 21.46
CA MET A 9 58.74 57.25 22.16
C MET A 9 57.84 58.00 23.16
N PRO A 10 56.53 57.67 23.22
CA PRO A 10 55.62 58.21 24.21
C PRO A 10 55.89 57.63 25.61
N LYS A 11 55.74 58.51 26.60
CA LYS A 11 56.01 58.30 28.02
C LYS A 11 54.99 57.32 28.61
N ALA A 12 55.47 56.24 29.24
CA ALA A 12 54.63 55.22 29.85
C ALA A 12 53.68 55.80 30.94
N PRO A 13 52.39 55.41 30.95
CA PRO A 13 51.45 55.83 31.98
C PRO A 13 51.77 55.17 33.33
N LYS A 14 51.73 55.98 34.40
CA LYS A 14 51.97 55.53 35.80
C LYS A 14 50.96 54.46 36.20
N ALA A 15 51.47 53.35 36.72
CA ALA A 15 50.69 52.25 37.25
C ALA A 15 49.75 52.71 38.38
N PRO A 16 48.46 52.30 38.37
CA PRO A 16 47.53 52.55 39.47
C PRO A 16 47.97 51.78 40.72
N LYS A 17 47.98 52.49 41.87
CA LYS A 17 48.27 51.92 43.19
C LYS A 17 47.30 50.78 43.48
N ALA A 18 47.86 49.61 43.78
CA ALA A 18 47.12 48.42 44.15
C ALA A 18 46.20 48.68 45.36
N PRO A 19 44.91 48.28 45.31
CA PRO A 19 44.05 48.32 46.48
C PRO A 19 44.58 47.36 47.55
N LYS A 20 44.62 47.84 48.81
CA LYS A 20 45.01 47.04 49.97
C LYS A 20 44.11 45.81 50.07
N ALA A 21 44.72 44.63 50.09
CA ALA A 21 44.04 43.37 50.25
C ALA A 21 43.26 43.34 51.58
N PRO A 22 41.96 43.01 51.58
CA PRO A 22 41.23 42.76 52.80
C PRO A 22 41.78 41.49 53.47
N LYS A 23 42.19 41.60 54.74
CA LYS A 23 42.46 40.45 55.61
C LYS A 23 41.11 39.76 55.88
N VAL A 24 40.88 38.63 55.22
CA VAL A 24 39.68 37.81 55.44
C VAL A 24 40.07 36.57 56.23
N ASP A 25 39.44 36.37 57.38
CA ASP A 25 39.63 35.22 58.26
C ASP A 25 39.25 33.90 57.56
N ALA A 26 40.26 33.18 57.07
CA ALA A 26 40.12 31.99 56.23
C ALA A 26 39.49 30.76 56.93
N LYS A 27 39.33 30.77 58.27
CA LYS A 27 38.92 29.57 59.01
C LYS A 27 37.41 29.29 59.08
N LYS A 28 36.54 30.23 58.67
CA LYS A 28 35.06 30.06 58.75
C LYS A 28 34.33 30.04 57.39
N ALA A 29 35.03 30.26 56.28
CA ALA A 29 34.45 30.34 54.94
C ALA A 29 34.30 28.98 54.22
N GLY A 30 35.10 27.96 54.59
CA GLY A 30 35.09 26.65 53.90
C GLY A 30 33.78 25.85 54.04
N GLY A 31 33.08 25.96 55.17
CA GLY A 31 31.85 25.20 55.42
C GLY A 31 30.62 25.69 54.63
N LYS A 32 30.55 26.99 54.31
CA LYS A 32 29.42 27.57 53.55
C LYS A 32 29.51 27.28 52.05
N LEU A 33 30.72 27.26 51.49
CA LEU A 33 30.96 26.89 50.09
C LEU A 33 30.67 25.41 49.81
N ALA A 34 31.05 24.51 50.72
CA ALA A 34 30.72 23.08 50.59
C ALA A 34 29.19 22.82 50.66
N LYS A 35 28.46 23.54 51.53
CA LYS A 35 27.00 23.44 51.62
C LYS A 35 26.28 24.02 50.39
N GLN A 36 26.79 25.11 49.81
CA GLN A 36 26.25 25.66 48.55
C GLN A 36 26.50 24.72 47.36
N ALA A 37 27.66 24.06 47.30
CA ALA A 37 27.97 23.07 46.26
C ALA A 37 27.03 21.84 46.32
N ALA A 38 26.68 21.37 47.52
CA ALA A 38 25.75 20.24 47.68
C ALA A 38 24.32 20.58 47.24
N GLY A 39 23.86 21.82 47.46
CA GLY A 39 22.54 22.27 47.03
C GLY A 39 22.41 22.40 45.51
N GLN A 40 23.46 22.85 44.82
CA GLN A 40 23.47 22.95 43.36
C GLN A 40 23.52 21.58 42.67
N ARG A 41 24.24 20.60 43.23
CA ARG A 41 24.27 19.23 42.70
C ARG A 41 22.89 18.58 42.64
N LYS A 42 22.06 18.74 43.68
CA LYS A 42 20.69 18.19 43.69
C LYS A 42 19.80 18.79 42.59
N LYS A 43 19.95 20.09 42.30
CA LYS A 43 19.22 20.74 41.21
C LYS A 43 19.68 20.24 39.83
N LEU A 44 20.98 20.05 39.64
CA LEU A 44 21.54 19.53 38.40
C LEU A 44 21.11 18.07 38.17
N ILE A 45 21.19 17.21 39.19
CA ILE A 45 20.76 15.80 39.10
C ILE A 45 19.27 15.71 38.73
N LYS A 46 18.40 16.51 39.36
CA LYS A 46 16.98 16.50 39.03
C LYS A 46 16.71 16.89 37.57
N LYS A 47 17.44 17.88 37.04
CA LYS A 47 17.35 18.27 35.62
C LYS A 47 17.85 17.15 34.70
N LEU A 48 18.96 16.51 35.06
CA LEU A 48 19.56 15.44 34.26
C LEU A 48 18.64 14.22 34.18
N ILE A 49 17.98 13.86 35.28
CA ILE A 49 16.96 12.79 35.30
C ILE A 49 15.78 13.12 34.35
N ILE A 50 15.28 14.36 34.37
CA ILE A 50 14.18 14.78 33.48
C ILE A 50 14.59 14.67 32.00
N VAL A 51 15.80 15.11 31.66
CA VAL A 51 16.32 14.99 30.29
C VAL A 51 16.48 13.53 29.87
N LEU A 52 16.97 12.67 30.77
CA LEU A 52 17.17 11.25 30.49
C LEU A 52 15.83 10.54 30.27
N ILE A 53 14.80 10.85 31.07
CA ILE A 53 13.43 10.34 30.85
C ILE A 53 12.88 10.80 29.50
N ALA A 54 13.07 12.07 29.12
CA ALA A 54 12.62 12.58 27.84
C ALA A 54 13.28 11.85 26.66
N LEU A 55 14.58 11.55 26.75
CA LEU A 55 15.31 10.77 25.72
C LEU A 55 14.80 9.33 25.61
N VAL A 56 14.50 8.68 26.75
CA VAL A 56 13.91 7.33 26.73
C VAL A 56 12.55 7.35 26.05
N ILE A 57 11.69 8.33 26.34
CA ILE A 57 10.37 8.44 25.71
C ILE A 57 10.51 8.63 24.18
N ILE A 58 11.42 9.50 23.73
CA ILE A 58 11.67 9.71 22.29
C ILE A 58 12.17 8.41 21.64
N GLY A 59 13.09 7.68 22.29
CA GLY A 59 13.58 6.40 21.79
C GLY A 59 12.48 5.35 21.68
N VAL A 60 11.57 5.26 22.67
CA VAL A 60 10.43 4.34 22.64
C VAL A 60 9.45 4.71 21.52
N VAL A 61 9.16 6.00 21.32
CA VAL A 61 8.27 6.45 20.24
C VAL A 61 8.88 6.16 18.86
N ALA A 62 10.17 6.41 18.68
CA ALA A 62 10.87 6.09 17.43
C ALA A 62 10.88 4.58 17.15
N LEU A 63 11.06 3.75 18.19
CA LEU A 63 11.01 2.30 18.06
C LEU A 63 9.61 1.81 17.69
N ILE A 64 8.55 2.33 18.34
CA ILE A 64 7.17 2.00 17.98
C ILE A 64 6.88 2.42 16.55
N TYR A 65 7.27 3.64 16.15
CA TYR A 65 7.10 4.14 14.80
C TYR A 65 7.77 3.21 13.77
N TRP A 66 9.03 2.85 14.03
CA TRP A 66 9.79 1.91 13.18
C TRP A 66 9.12 0.54 13.08
N LEU A 67 8.62 -0.02 14.19
CA LEU A 67 7.90 -1.30 14.18
C LEU A 67 6.56 -1.22 13.43
N THR A 68 5.84 -0.11 13.55
CA THR A 68 4.50 0.05 12.95
C THR A 68 4.50 0.42 11.47
N ILE A 69 5.48 1.18 11.01
CA ILE A 69 5.51 1.73 9.64
C ILE A 69 6.59 1.06 8.79
N GLY A 70 7.68 0.60 9.40
CA GLY A 70 8.75 -0.08 8.70
C GLY A 70 8.46 -1.56 8.37
N SER A 71 7.37 -2.12 8.90
CA SER A 71 6.96 -3.48 8.55
C SER A 71 6.16 -3.45 7.27
N ILE A 72 6.86 -3.59 6.14
CA ILE A 72 6.24 -3.90 4.86
C ILE A 72 5.36 -5.15 5.09
N PRO A 73 4.05 -5.09 4.76
CA PRO A 73 3.18 -6.24 4.93
C PRO A 73 3.77 -7.42 4.14
N GLY A 74 3.98 -8.55 4.81
CA GLY A 74 4.50 -9.76 4.16
C GLY A 74 3.56 -10.28 3.05
N PRO A 75 4.02 -11.19 2.19
CA PRO A 75 3.23 -11.68 1.06
C PRO A 75 1.95 -12.40 1.52
N THR A 76 1.99 -13.10 2.66
CA THR A 76 0.79 -13.66 3.31
C THR A 76 -0.27 -12.61 3.64
N ALA A 77 0.15 -11.42 4.09
CA ALA A 77 -0.77 -10.32 4.37
C ALA A 77 -1.40 -9.75 3.09
N THR A 78 -0.70 -9.75 1.96
CA THR A 78 -1.27 -9.38 0.66
C THR A 78 -2.33 -10.39 0.21
N VAL A 79 -2.05 -11.69 0.32
CA VAL A 79 -3.02 -12.75 -0.02
C VAL A 79 -4.25 -12.66 0.89
N ASP A 80 -4.06 -12.45 2.19
CA ASP A 80 -5.15 -12.25 3.14
C ASP A 80 -6.02 -11.04 2.80
N LYS A 81 -5.41 -9.92 2.36
CA LYS A 81 -6.14 -8.74 1.87
C LYS A 81 -6.93 -9.06 0.61
N ALA A 82 -6.37 -9.82 -0.33
CA ALA A 82 -7.04 -10.20 -1.56
C ALA A 82 -8.26 -11.09 -1.27
N ILE A 83 -8.10 -12.08 -0.39
CA ILE A 83 -9.21 -12.92 0.06
C ILE A 83 -10.29 -12.06 0.75
N SER A 84 -9.87 -11.12 1.60
CA SER A 84 -10.81 -10.23 2.31
C SER A 84 -11.58 -9.32 1.35
N ALA A 85 -10.91 -8.77 0.33
CA ALA A 85 -11.54 -7.98 -0.73
C ALA A 85 -12.54 -8.82 -1.55
N ALA A 86 -12.17 -10.06 -1.88
CA ALA A 86 -13.05 -11.00 -2.57
C ALA A 86 -14.30 -11.34 -1.76
N MET A 87 -14.18 -11.52 -0.44
CA MET A 87 -15.32 -11.80 0.44
C MET A 87 -16.34 -10.65 0.52
N ILE A 88 -15.90 -9.40 0.34
CA ILE A 88 -16.78 -8.22 0.33
C ILE A 88 -17.20 -7.82 -1.10
N GLU A 89 -16.79 -8.59 -2.11
CA GLU A 89 -17.03 -8.32 -3.53
C GLU A 89 -16.54 -6.92 -3.99
N ASP A 90 -15.42 -6.45 -3.44
CA ASP A 90 -14.81 -5.16 -3.79
C ASP A 90 -13.80 -5.33 -4.93
N ASP A 91 -14.29 -5.18 -6.18
CA ASP A 91 -13.52 -5.35 -7.41
C ASP A 91 -12.28 -4.43 -7.45
N ASP A 92 -12.41 -3.16 -7.03
CA ASP A 92 -11.34 -2.17 -7.11
C ASP A 92 -10.22 -2.50 -6.12
N ALA A 93 -10.58 -2.77 -4.86
CA ALA A 93 -9.62 -3.15 -3.83
C ALA A 93 -8.93 -4.50 -4.14
N PHE A 94 -9.65 -5.42 -4.78
CA PHE A 94 -9.09 -6.69 -5.23
C PHE A 94 -8.11 -6.49 -6.39
N ARG A 95 -8.48 -5.71 -7.40
CA ARG A 95 -7.66 -5.40 -8.58
C ARG A 95 -6.35 -4.70 -8.21
N ASP A 96 -6.36 -3.79 -7.24
CA ASP A 96 -5.18 -3.04 -6.78
C ASP A 96 -4.08 -3.92 -6.16
N LEU A 97 -4.40 -5.17 -5.82
CA LEU A 97 -3.46 -6.14 -5.26
C LEU A 97 -2.69 -6.93 -6.33
N PHE A 98 -2.98 -6.72 -7.60
CA PHE A 98 -2.28 -7.34 -8.73
C PHE A 98 -1.20 -6.43 -9.30
N THR A 99 -0.18 -7.02 -9.94
CA THR A 99 0.78 -6.23 -10.71
C THR A 99 0.10 -5.61 -11.93
N PRO A 100 0.50 -4.41 -12.37
CA PRO A 100 -0.05 -3.77 -13.58
C PRO A 100 -0.02 -4.71 -14.79
N ASP A 101 1.10 -5.40 -15.01
CA ASP A 101 1.24 -6.38 -16.09
C ASP A 101 0.25 -7.54 -16.00
N SER A 102 -0.12 -7.97 -14.78
CA SER A 102 -1.12 -9.04 -14.59
C SER A 102 -2.53 -8.52 -14.87
N VAL A 103 -2.83 -7.30 -14.45
CA VAL A 103 -4.12 -6.64 -14.73
C VAL A 103 -4.32 -6.52 -16.23
N ASP A 104 -3.32 -5.99 -16.95
CA ASP A 104 -3.38 -5.82 -18.40
C ASP A 104 -3.52 -7.16 -19.12
N ALA A 105 -2.78 -8.18 -18.68
CA ALA A 105 -2.86 -9.53 -19.24
C ALA A 105 -4.25 -10.17 -19.04
N LEU A 106 -4.83 -10.07 -17.84
CA LEU A 106 -6.16 -10.61 -17.53
C LEU A 106 -7.26 -9.88 -18.30
N GLU A 107 -7.24 -8.55 -18.33
CA GLU A 107 -8.25 -7.76 -19.04
C GLU A 107 -8.16 -7.96 -20.56
N SER A 108 -6.95 -8.13 -21.09
CA SER A 108 -6.73 -8.49 -22.50
C SER A 108 -7.25 -9.90 -22.79
N ALA A 109 -6.99 -10.87 -21.91
CA ALA A 109 -7.47 -12.24 -22.07
C ALA A 109 -9.01 -12.32 -22.05
N TRP A 110 -9.67 -11.52 -21.21
CA TRP A 110 -11.13 -11.51 -21.10
C TRP A 110 -11.84 -10.71 -22.20
N SER A 111 -11.16 -9.74 -22.80
CA SER A 111 -11.72 -8.89 -23.86
C SER A 111 -11.57 -9.47 -25.28
N GLY A 112 -10.77 -10.52 -25.46
CA GLY A 112 -10.53 -11.18 -26.74
C GLY A 112 -11.80 -11.71 -27.40
N ALA A 113 -11.90 -11.53 -28.72
CA ALA A 113 -13.05 -11.99 -29.53
C ALA A 113 -13.18 -13.53 -29.59
N ASP A 114 -12.11 -14.25 -29.27
CA ASP A 114 -12.00 -15.71 -29.38
C ASP A 114 -12.58 -16.46 -28.17
N PHE A 115 -12.75 -15.78 -27.03
CA PHE A 115 -13.58 -16.31 -25.94
C PHE A 115 -15.04 -16.06 -26.32
N GLY A 116 -15.60 -17.06 -27.01
CA GLY A 116 -16.86 -17.02 -27.75
C GLY A 116 -17.99 -16.24 -27.08
N SER A 117 -18.91 -15.74 -27.91
CA SER A 117 -20.00 -14.81 -27.58
C SER A 117 -21.08 -15.32 -26.60
N GLY A 118 -20.69 -16.05 -25.56
CA GLY A 118 -21.54 -16.53 -24.47
C GLY A 118 -21.30 -15.75 -23.17
N ASN A 119 -22.20 -15.97 -22.21
CA ASN A 119 -22.20 -15.35 -20.88
C ASN A 119 -21.00 -15.77 -19.97
N GLN A 120 -19.95 -16.36 -20.53
CA GLN A 120 -18.76 -16.85 -19.79
C GLN A 120 -17.51 -16.01 -20.09
N ARG A 121 -17.69 -14.69 -20.26
CA ARG A 121 -16.53 -13.79 -20.27
C ARG A 121 -15.91 -13.77 -18.88
N GLY A 122 -14.59 -13.95 -18.83
CA GLY A 122 -13.84 -13.73 -17.59
C GLY A 122 -14.08 -12.32 -17.06
N SER A 123 -14.13 -12.20 -15.75
CA SER A 123 -14.34 -10.94 -15.05
C SER A 123 -13.69 -11.03 -13.67
N TRP A 124 -13.37 -9.88 -13.09
CA TRP A 124 -12.85 -9.79 -11.72
C TRP A 124 -13.77 -10.49 -10.71
N ASN A 125 -15.08 -10.31 -10.82
CA ASN A 125 -16.07 -11.01 -10.00
C ASN A 125 -15.99 -12.55 -10.14
N THR A 126 -15.81 -13.07 -11.36
CA THR A 126 -15.64 -14.53 -11.57
C THR A 126 -14.34 -15.04 -10.96
N MET A 127 -13.26 -14.25 -11.07
CA MET A 127 -11.97 -14.58 -10.47
C MET A 127 -12.04 -14.58 -8.93
N MET A 128 -12.66 -13.57 -8.32
CA MET A 128 -12.89 -13.51 -6.88
C MET A 128 -13.67 -14.71 -6.38
N LYS A 129 -14.74 -15.10 -7.08
CA LYS A 129 -15.51 -16.32 -6.77
C LYS A 129 -14.68 -17.60 -6.88
N GLY A 130 -13.71 -17.64 -7.79
CA GLY A 130 -12.82 -18.79 -7.94
C GLY A 130 -11.77 -18.94 -6.82
N ILE A 131 -11.52 -17.87 -6.05
CA ILE A 131 -10.55 -17.89 -4.93
C ILE A 131 -11.24 -18.26 -3.60
N LEU A 132 -12.54 -18.00 -3.49
CA LEU A 132 -13.32 -18.39 -2.33
C LEU A 132 -13.68 -19.88 -2.43
N THR A 133 -13.81 -20.53 -1.26
CA THR A 133 -14.38 -21.88 -1.18
C THR A 133 -15.82 -21.89 -1.71
N ALA A 134 -16.33 -23.04 -2.15
CA ALA A 134 -17.73 -23.18 -2.58
C ALA A 134 -18.75 -22.68 -1.53
N ASP A 135 -18.40 -22.77 -0.25
CA ASP A 135 -19.21 -22.32 0.89
C ASP A 135 -19.08 -20.81 1.20
N GLY A 136 -18.26 -20.08 0.44
CA GLY A 136 -17.95 -18.66 0.69
C GLY A 136 -17.10 -18.41 1.94
N LEU A 137 -16.51 -19.45 2.52
CA LEU A 137 -15.58 -19.36 3.65
C LEU A 137 -14.20 -18.86 3.22
N LYS A 138 -13.47 -18.33 4.21
CA LYS A 138 -12.10 -17.86 4.02
C LYS A 138 -11.17 -19.06 3.81
N PRO A 139 -10.47 -19.19 2.66
CA PRO A 139 -9.48 -20.23 2.46
C PRO A 139 -8.31 -20.10 3.44
N LYS A 140 -7.64 -21.22 3.74
CA LYS A 140 -6.54 -21.26 4.71
C LYS A 140 -5.21 -21.07 4.00
N VAL A 141 -4.40 -20.15 4.49
CA VAL A 141 -3.02 -19.99 4.03
C VAL A 141 -2.14 -20.98 4.80
N LEU A 142 -1.47 -21.88 4.08
CA LEU A 142 -0.72 -22.99 4.68
C LEU A 142 0.77 -22.67 4.85
N GLU A 143 1.42 -22.22 3.78
CA GLU A 143 2.87 -22.06 3.71
C GLU A 143 3.22 -20.82 2.87
N GLU A 144 4.30 -20.15 3.27
CA GLU A 144 4.91 -19.03 2.56
C GLU A 144 6.36 -19.41 2.25
N LYS A 145 6.75 -19.29 0.98
CA LYS A 145 8.12 -19.46 0.51
C LYS A 145 8.56 -18.20 -0.20
N VAL A 146 9.50 -17.48 0.39
CA VAL A 146 10.13 -16.33 -0.26
C VAL A 146 11.38 -16.83 -0.99
N ALA A 147 11.52 -16.49 -2.27
CA ALA A 147 12.68 -16.88 -3.05
C ALA A 147 13.95 -16.19 -2.55
N GLU A 148 15.11 -16.75 -2.88
CA GLU A 148 16.41 -16.22 -2.45
C GLU A 148 16.69 -14.79 -2.95
N ASP A 149 16.03 -14.40 -4.05
CA ASP A 149 16.11 -13.05 -4.61
C ASP A 149 15.43 -11.99 -3.73
N GLY A 150 14.58 -12.40 -2.78
CA GLY A 150 13.75 -11.53 -1.96
C GLY A 150 12.72 -10.70 -2.74
N LYS A 151 12.53 -11.01 -4.03
CA LYS A 151 11.65 -10.27 -4.96
C LYS A 151 10.46 -11.10 -5.40
N THR A 152 10.53 -12.41 -5.28
CA THR A 152 9.43 -13.31 -5.60
C THR A 152 9.05 -14.13 -4.38
N ALA A 153 7.76 -14.42 -4.25
CA ALA A 153 7.25 -15.26 -3.18
C ALA A 153 6.14 -16.17 -3.70
N GLU A 154 6.06 -17.36 -3.11
CA GLU A 154 5.01 -18.33 -3.35
C GLU A 154 4.22 -18.52 -2.06
N VAL A 155 2.91 -18.37 -2.14
CA VAL A 155 2.01 -18.61 -1.02
C VAL A 155 1.10 -19.76 -1.38
N ILE A 156 1.14 -20.82 -0.58
CA ILE A 156 0.30 -22.00 -0.77
C ILE A 156 -0.99 -21.80 0.02
N VAL A 157 -2.11 -21.78 -0.69
CA VAL A 157 -3.46 -21.61 -0.15
C VAL A 157 -4.25 -22.90 -0.35
N ASP A 158 -5.03 -23.27 0.66
CA ASP A 158 -5.94 -24.40 0.63
C ASP A 158 -7.37 -23.90 0.34
N ILE A 159 -7.88 -24.27 -0.83
CA ILE A 159 -9.23 -23.95 -1.30
C ILE A 159 -9.96 -25.27 -1.53
N ASP A 160 -10.96 -25.57 -0.71
CA ASP A 160 -11.75 -26.82 -0.78
C ASP A 160 -10.90 -28.09 -0.81
N ASP A 161 -9.93 -28.18 0.11
CA ASP A 161 -8.94 -29.28 0.22
C ASP A 161 -7.98 -29.40 -0.99
N VAL A 162 -7.99 -28.42 -1.90
CA VAL A 162 -7.07 -28.33 -3.03
C VAL A 162 -6.02 -27.26 -2.76
N LYS A 163 -4.75 -27.69 -2.72
CA LYS A 163 -3.61 -26.80 -2.60
C LYS A 163 -3.38 -26.04 -3.90
N ARG A 164 -3.37 -24.71 -3.83
CA ARG A 164 -3.08 -23.79 -4.92
C ARG A 164 -1.89 -22.91 -4.53
N THR A 165 -0.98 -22.69 -5.47
CA THR A 165 0.14 -21.78 -5.29
C THR A 165 -0.20 -20.44 -5.91
N ILE A 166 -0.07 -19.37 -5.13
CA ILE A 166 -0.20 -17.99 -5.59
C ILE A 166 1.20 -17.40 -5.65
N HIS A 167 1.58 -16.91 -6.83
CA HIS A 167 2.87 -16.25 -7.03
C HIS A 167 2.72 -14.75 -6.82
N LEU A 168 3.64 -14.18 -6.04
CA LEU A 168 3.73 -12.76 -5.75
C LEU A 168 5.07 -12.20 -6.20
N ALA A 169 5.04 -10.95 -6.64
CA ALA A 169 6.22 -10.17 -6.93
C ALA A 169 6.28 -8.96 -6.00
N PHE A 170 7.48 -8.66 -5.51
CA PHE A 170 7.76 -7.45 -4.76
C PHE A 170 7.95 -6.30 -5.77
N VAL A 171 7.04 -5.34 -5.74
CA VAL A 171 7.12 -4.13 -6.56
C VAL A 171 7.53 -3.00 -5.62
N GLY A 172 8.74 -2.48 -5.84
CA GLY A 172 9.25 -1.29 -5.16
C GLY A 172 9.50 -0.21 -6.19
N GLU A 173 8.48 0.60 -6.46
CA GLU A 173 8.69 1.90 -7.10
C GLU A 173 8.99 2.95 -6.02
N GLU A 174 9.62 4.07 -6.40
CA GLU A 174 10.29 5.05 -5.51
C GLU A 174 9.53 5.47 -4.24
N ASP A 175 8.20 5.31 -4.19
CA ASP A 175 7.36 5.68 -3.07
C ASP A 175 6.49 4.54 -2.47
N GLU A 176 6.41 3.35 -3.08
CA GLU A 176 5.54 2.26 -2.62
C GLU A 176 6.19 0.88 -2.76
N GLU A 177 6.76 0.39 -1.66
CA GLU A 177 7.24 -0.97 -1.51
C GLU A 177 6.10 -1.89 -1.06
N ARG A 178 5.57 -2.71 -1.96
CA ARG A 178 4.46 -3.64 -1.65
C ARG A 178 4.55 -4.95 -2.45
N TRP A 179 4.09 -6.03 -1.81
CA TRP A 179 3.88 -7.31 -2.49
C TRP A 179 2.59 -7.27 -3.28
N LEU A 180 2.66 -7.66 -4.56
CA LEU A 180 1.52 -7.75 -5.47
C LEU A 180 1.44 -9.14 -6.09
N ILE A 181 0.22 -9.59 -6.37
CA ILE A 181 -0.05 -10.87 -7.02
C ILE A 181 0.37 -10.77 -8.48
N ASN A 182 1.21 -11.71 -8.92
CA ASN A 182 1.70 -11.77 -10.28
C ASN A 182 1.24 -13.08 -10.94
N VAL A 183 0.26 -12.97 -11.83
CA VAL A 183 -0.33 -14.12 -12.53
C VAL A 183 0.59 -14.64 -13.62
N ASN A 184 1.46 -13.79 -14.17
CA ASN A 184 2.38 -14.15 -15.23
C ASN A 184 3.49 -15.10 -14.74
N LEU A 185 3.84 -15.06 -13.45
CA LEU A 185 4.84 -15.97 -12.86
C LEU A 185 4.31 -17.40 -12.68
N GLY A 186 3.00 -17.58 -12.53
CA GLY A 186 2.38 -18.90 -12.37
C GLY A 186 2.27 -19.70 -13.67
N ILE A 187 2.45 -19.03 -14.82
CA ILE A 187 2.58 -19.68 -16.12
C ILE A 187 4.07 -19.90 -16.34
N ASP A 188 4.68 -20.83 -15.60
CA ASP A 188 6.02 -21.28 -15.96
C ASP A 188 5.86 -22.19 -17.20
N PRO A 189 6.25 -21.74 -18.42
CA PRO A 189 6.05 -22.51 -19.63
C PRO A 189 6.80 -23.85 -19.60
N ASN A 190 7.80 -23.99 -18.73
CA ASN A 190 8.55 -25.23 -18.55
C ASN A 190 7.88 -26.24 -17.62
N LEU A 191 6.87 -25.81 -16.84
CA LEU A 191 6.14 -26.64 -15.87
C LEU A 191 4.75 -27.07 -16.39
N ILE A 192 4.35 -26.57 -17.57
CA ILE A 192 3.32 -27.21 -18.39
C ILE A 192 3.94 -28.48 -18.99
N VAL A 193 4.26 -29.45 -18.13
CA VAL A 193 4.43 -30.84 -18.54
C VAL A 193 3.03 -31.30 -18.89
N LEU A 194 2.60 -31.04 -20.12
CA LEU A 194 1.52 -31.80 -20.72
C LEU A 194 1.90 -33.27 -20.49
N PRO A 195 1.06 -34.10 -19.87
CA PRO A 195 1.38 -35.50 -19.68
C PRO A 195 1.68 -36.09 -21.05
N GLU A 196 2.97 -36.34 -21.35
CA GLU A 196 3.42 -36.88 -22.63
C GLU A 196 2.67 -38.18 -22.96
N GLU A 197 2.20 -38.88 -21.93
CA GLU A 197 1.43 -40.12 -22.04
C GLU A 197 0.02 -39.97 -22.63
N GLN A 198 -0.59 -38.78 -22.65
CA GLN A 198 -1.93 -38.62 -23.27
C GLN A 198 -1.90 -38.11 -24.71
N MET A 199 -0.79 -37.54 -25.19
CA MET A 199 -0.71 -37.09 -26.58
C MET A 199 -0.26 -38.19 -27.55
N THR A 200 0.37 -39.28 -27.07
CA THR A 200 0.82 -40.36 -27.96
C THR A 200 -0.22 -41.43 -28.23
N GLU A 201 -1.15 -41.73 -27.33
CA GLU A 201 -2.20 -42.74 -27.59
C GLU A 201 -3.38 -42.17 -28.38
N ALA A 202 -3.77 -40.90 -28.16
CA ALA A 202 -4.91 -40.30 -28.86
C ALA A 202 -4.59 -39.73 -30.26
N MET A 203 -3.31 -39.60 -30.65
CA MET A 203 -2.91 -39.13 -31.98
C MET A 203 -2.38 -40.25 -32.91
N VAL A 204 -2.27 -41.49 -32.44
CA VAL A 204 -1.69 -42.59 -33.23
C VAL A 204 -2.69 -43.71 -33.55
N GLU A 205 -3.80 -43.84 -32.82
CA GLU A 205 -4.89 -44.77 -33.20
C GLU A 205 -5.97 -44.02 -34.02
N GLU A 206 -6.08 -44.37 -35.30
CA GLU A 206 -7.18 -44.03 -36.22
C GLU A 206 -7.29 -42.58 -36.72
N PHE A 207 -6.22 -42.05 -37.33
CA PHE A 207 -6.40 -41.19 -38.51
C PHE A 207 -6.19 -42.04 -39.78
N GLU A 208 -7.06 -43.04 -39.98
CA GLU A 208 -7.27 -43.61 -41.31
C GLU A 208 -7.91 -42.52 -42.17
N PHE A 209 -7.06 -41.85 -42.95
CA PHE A 209 -7.43 -41.01 -44.08
C PHE A 209 -8.29 -41.83 -45.05
N SER A 210 -9.59 -41.89 -44.79
CA SER A 210 -10.60 -42.40 -45.70
C SER A 210 -11.23 -41.21 -46.44
N ASP A 211 -11.04 -41.25 -47.76
CA ASP A 211 -11.74 -40.54 -48.83
C ASP A 211 -11.34 -39.10 -49.20
N PRO A 212 -10.61 -38.92 -50.32
CA PRO A 212 -10.31 -37.63 -50.93
C PRO A 212 -11.48 -37.00 -51.71
N GLU A 213 -12.75 -37.28 -51.39
CA GLU A 213 -13.90 -36.77 -52.16
C GLU A 213 -14.55 -35.48 -51.63
N ASN A 214 -14.00 -34.82 -50.59
CA ASN A 214 -14.63 -33.62 -50.02
C ASN A 214 -13.91 -32.30 -50.34
N GLU A 215 -13.48 -32.13 -51.59
CA GLU A 215 -12.90 -30.89 -52.15
C GLU A 215 -13.95 -29.89 -52.68
N MET A 216 -15.18 -29.82 -52.14
CA MET A 216 -16.18 -28.84 -52.66
C MET A 216 -16.90 -28.00 -51.59
N TRP A 217 -16.37 -27.92 -50.36
CA TRP A 217 -16.97 -27.07 -49.32
C TRP A 217 -16.82 -25.56 -49.57
N TRP A 218 -16.01 -25.15 -50.55
CA TRP A 218 -15.93 -23.76 -51.01
C TRP A 218 -17.01 -23.37 -52.01
N GLU A 219 -17.59 -24.32 -52.76
CA GLU A 219 -18.66 -24.01 -53.73
C GLU A 219 -19.98 -23.64 -53.02
N ASP A 220 -20.25 -24.24 -51.85
CA ASP A 220 -21.42 -23.91 -51.02
C ASP A 220 -21.34 -22.50 -50.41
N ARG A 221 -20.14 -21.94 -50.19
CA ARG A 221 -19.99 -20.57 -49.66
C ARG A 221 -20.32 -19.51 -50.70
N GLU A 222 -20.03 -19.75 -51.98
CA GLU A 222 -20.42 -18.82 -53.04
C GLU A 222 -21.93 -18.90 -53.31
N ALA A 223 -22.52 -20.10 -53.29
CA ALA A 223 -23.98 -20.27 -53.38
C ALA A 223 -24.73 -19.59 -52.22
N GLN A 224 -24.22 -19.69 -50.98
CA GLN A 224 -24.82 -19.00 -49.83
C GLN A 224 -24.66 -17.47 -49.88
N LYS A 225 -23.54 -16.95 -50.39
CA LYS A 225 -23.36 -15.50 -50.61
C LYS A 225 -24.32 -14.96 -51.67
N ALA A 226 -24.53 -15.70 -52.77
CA ALA A 226 -25.47 -15.32 -53.81
C ALA A 226 -26.92 -15.30 -53.29
N ALA A 227 -27.32 -16.29 -52.49
CA ALA A 227 -28.64 -16.35 -51.87
C ALA A 227 -28.87 -15.20 -50.86
N ALA A 228 -27.84 -14.82 -50.10
CA ALA A 228 -27.92 -13.71 -49.15
C ALA A 228 -28.01 -12.33 -49.83
N GLU A 229 -27.38 -12.14 -50.99
CA GLU A 229 -27.56 -10.90 -51.79
C GLU A 229 -28.93 -10.81 -52.45
N GLU A 230 -29.51 -11.94 -52.91
CA GLU A 230 -30.88 -11.94 -53.42
C GLU A 230 -31.91 -11.64 -52.33
N ALA A 231 -31.69 -12.12 -51.10
CA ALA A 231 -32.55 -11.80 -49.95
C ALA A 231 -32.50 -10.31 -49.57
N LYS A 232 -31.33 -9.66 -49.68
CA LYS A 232 -31.20 -8.20 -49.46
C LYS A 232 -31.88 -7.36 -50.54
N LYS A 233 -31.99 -7.86 -51.78
CA LYS A 233 -32.68 -7.15 -52.88
C LYS A 233 -34.21 -7.29 -52.84
N LYS A 234 -34.75 -8.34 -52.20
CA LYS A 234 -36.20 -8.57 -52.06
C LYS A 234 -36.77 -8.08 -50.72
N GLY A 235 -35.94 -7.80 -49.73
CA GLY A 235 -36.32 -7.18 -48.44
C GLY A 235 -36.55 -5.67 -48.52
N GLY A 236 -37.45 -5.24 -49.41
CA GLY A 236 -37.94 -3.87 -49.44
C GLY A 236 -38.92 -3.60 -48.29
N CYS A 237 -38.69 -2.49 -47.58
CA CYS A 237 -39.68 -1.72 -46.83
C CYS A 237 -40.69 -2.51 -45.97
N LEU A 238 -40.30 -2.86 -44.74
CA LEU A 238 -41.16 -3.06 -43.58
C LEU A 238 -40.20 -2.96 -42.38
N GLY A 239 -40.29 -2.06 -41.41
CA GLY A 239 -41.21 -1.02 -41.03
C GLY A 239 -40.70 -0.54 -39.66
N CYS A 240 -40.79 0.76 -39.40
CA CYS A 240 -40.80 1.42 -38.09
C CYS A 240 -39.97 0.76 -36.96
N VAL A 241 -38.75 1.26 -36.79
CA VAL A 241 -38.01 1.21 -35.52
C VAL A 241 -38.83 1.95 -34.46
N VAL A 242 -39.50 1.20 -33.58
CA VAL A 242 -40.04 1.72 -32.32
C VAL A 242 -38.92 1.65 -31.30
N ALA A 243 -38.34 2.81 -30.98
CA ALA A 243 -37.41 2.94 -29.87
C ALA A 243 -38.14 2.70 -28.55
N PRO A 244 -37.63 1.85 -27.64
CA PRO A 244 -38.16 1.77 -26.29
C PRO A 244 -37.81 3.07 -25.53
N ALA A 245 -38.83 3.69 -24.96
CA ALA A 245 -38.73 4.86 -24.11
C ALA A 245 -37.85 4.56 -22.89
N ARG A 246 -36.80 5.37 -22.71
CA ARG A 246 -36.01 5.41 -21.47
C ARG A 246 -36.81 6.13 -20.39
N GLU A 247 -37.09 5.44 -19.30
CA GLU A 247 -37.57 6.05 -18.06
C GLU A 247 -36.42 6.80 -17.35
N PRO A 248 -36.69 7.97 -16.73
CA PRO A 248 -35.68 8.69 -15.96
C PRO A 248 -35.48 8.07 -14.58
N LEU A 249 -34.22 7.80 -14.27
CA LEU A 249 -33.67 7.56 -12.94
C LEU A 249 -34.18 8.59 -11.92
N SER A 250 -34.88 8.11 -10.89
CA SER A 250 -35.04 8.83 -9.63
C SER A 250 -34.09 8.22 -8.59
N LEU A 251 -33.10 9.01 -8.20
CA LEU A 251 -32.22 8.80 -7.06
C LEU A 251 -32.98 9.15 -5.76
N PRO A 252 -32.76 8.39 -4.68
CA PRO A 252 -32.40 9.07 -3.44
C PRO A 252 -31.39 8.27 -2.63
N PHE A 253 -30.08 8.48 -2.86
CA PHE A 253 -29.05 8.09 -1.90
C PHE A 253 -28.07 9.23 -1.69
N GLY A 254 -28.59 10.31 -1.10
CA GLY A 254 -27.84 11.48 -0.69
C GLY A 254 -28.28 11.94 0.71
N ALA A 255 -28.17 11.06 1.71
CA ALA A 255 -28.55 11.41 3.09
C ALA A 255 -27.78 10.67 4.21
N ALA A 256 -26.61 10.07 3.92
CA ALA A 256 -25.86 9.32 4.95
C ALA A 256 -24.48 9.94 5.32
N PHE A 257 -23.91 10.84 4.52
CA PHE A 257 -22.56 11.37 4.78
C PHE A 257 -22.50 12.71 5.52
N VAL A 258 -23.64 13.31 5.87
CA VAL A 258 -23.66 14.61 6.59
C VAL A 258 -23.61 14.45 8.12
N LEU A 259 -23.83 13.24 8.67
CA LEU A 259 -23.87 13.04 10.13
C LEU A 259 -22.53 12.64 10.78
N ALA A 260 -21.52 12.20 10.02
CA ALA A 260 -20.20 11.87 10.57
C ALA A 260 -19.29 13.11 10.73
N GLY A 261 -19.49 14.16 9.94
CA GLY A 261 -18.69 15.40 10.02
C GLY A 261 -19.02 16.31 11.22
N LEU A 262 -20.23 16.20 11.79
CA LEU A 262 -20.65 17.04 12.92
C LEU A 262 -20.22 16.48 14.28
N LEU A 263 -19.84 15.20 14.39
CA LEU A 263 -19.36 14.63 15.64
C LEU A 263 -17.88 14.94 15.93
N TRP A 264 -17.07 15.21 14.89
CA TRP A 264 -15.64 15.52 15.06
C TRP A 264 -15.36 17.00 15.39
N CYS A 265 -16.23 17.93 14.98
CA CYS A 265 -16.11 19.34 15.35
C CYS A 265 -16.62 19.67 16.77
N GLY A 266 -17.47 18.82 17.36
CA GLY A 266 -18.08 19.06 18.68
C GLY A 266 -17.17 18.79 19.89
N LEU A 267 -16.12 17.97 19.75
CA LEU A 267 -15.27 17.56 20.88
C LEU A 267 -14.04 18.44 21.14
N ARG A 268 -13.73 19.43 20.27
CA ARG A 268 -12.56 20.31 20.46
C ARG A 268 -12.86 21.64 21.17
N ALA A 269 -14.13 21.94 21.45
CA ALA A 269 -14.55 23.22 22.05
C ALA A 269 -14.68 23.23 23.60
N ARG A 270 -14.47 22.11 24.30
CA ARG A 270 -14.57 22.04 25.78
C ARG A 270 -13.23 21.85 26.50
N ARG A 271 -12.22 22.68 26.22
CA ARG A 271 -11.10 22.91 27.15
C ARG A 271 -10.57 24.35 27.03
N ARG A 272 -11.15 25.26 27.81
CA ARG A 272 -10.49 26.38 28.53
C ARG A 272 -11.52 27.48 28.82
N VAL A 273 -12.16 27.43 30.00
CA VAL A 273 -12.32 28.61 30.87
C VAL A 273 -12.38 28.08 32.30
N ARG A 274 -11.26 28.12 33.01
CA ARG A 274 -11.25 28.11 34.48
C ARG A 274 -10.59 29.44 34.86
N CYS A 275 -11.41 30.49 34.93
CA CYS A 275 -10.97 31.76 35.50
C CYS A 275 -10.66 31.51 36.97
N GLY A 276 -9.38 31.65 37.30
CA GLY A 276 -8.91 31.66 38.67
C GLY A 276 -9.41 32.90 39.39
N THR A 277 -9.92 32.66 40.59
CA THR A 277 -10.15 33.60 41.67
C THR A 277 -8.96 34.54 41.86
N PHE A 278 -9.19 35.85 41.67
CA PHE A 278 -8.28 36.89 42.14
C PHE A 278 -8.71 37.26 43.56
N GLY A 279 -7.98 36.75 44.55
CA GLY A 279 -8.07 37.19 45.94
C GLY A 279 -7.19 38.41 46.15
N GLY A 280 -7.80 39.55 46.52
CA GLY A 280 -7.10 40.70 47.08
C GLY A 280 -7.30 40.72 48.59
N GLY A 281 -6.19 40.61 49.34
CA GLY A 281 -6.09 41.07 50.73
C GLY A 281 -6.16 42.60 50.78
N SER A 282 -6.74 43.23 51.81
CA SER A 282 -6.24 43.36 53.19
C SER A 282 -4.96 44.19 53.30
N GLU A 283 -5.13 45.51 53.36
CA GLU A 283 -4.42 46.47 54.23
C GLU A 283 -5.50 47.50 54.64
N GLY A 284 -5.65 47.91 55.90
CA GLY A 284 -4.61 48.46 56.75
C GLY A 284 -4.78 49.97 56.75
#